data_AF-A0A3L7TKB7-F1
#
_entry.id   AF-A0A3L7TKB7-F1
#
_cell.length_a   1.000
_cell.length_b   1.000
_cell.length_c   1.000
_cell.angle_alpha   90.00
_cell.angle_beta   90.00
_cell.angle_gamma   90.00
#
_symmetry.space_group_name_H-M   'P 1'
#
loop_
_entity.id
_entity.type
_entity.pdbx_description
1 polymer ?
#
loop_
_entity_poly.entity_id
_entity_poly.type
_entity_poly.pdbx_seq_one_letter_code
_entity_poly.pdbx_strand_id
1 'polypeptide(L)'
;MNMTSKSGVRDASWVHSSCSKSMRAPWAESRVGVCKYSVVVTARDVLQQAQVCESACIPAANDDRLARFAGGAPWHRRLRDVLEIANTPLRHVQDALRFPNSQARMSRRIGEQLVQGNPIVVFSAPKTASTSIASALDRSVGLDTVKVHMVQPEHFWHGPLQRKTAPDGLLRHRAIEQVPSRELLFDTGRSLRVVSVVREPVAFNLSNYTYFGRAYWMRSIWRSAPWMDTARLMKHFLASFPHESSSLWWEHEFARSTGINLLREGFDCARGWQRYQRGRFDCLVIRADISDAAKREALCAWTGVDVSPIERENSNDTQSAPGVYERLKRAMRGQAAYVDAMLDLPSMQVFYSAEHRAALRARWMDA
;
A
#
# COMPACT_ATOMS: atom_id res chain seq x y z
N MET A 1 71.54 -10.75 -15.00
CA MET A 1 71.27 -9.38 -15.46
C MET A 1 69.88 -9.01 -14.90
N ASN A 2 69.70 -8.53 -13.67
CA ASN A 2 70.25 -7.38 -12.93
C ASN A 2 70.04 -6.01 -13.60
N MET A 3 69.05 -5.28 -13.09
CA MET A 3 69.02 -3.84 -12.66
C MET A 3 67.60 -3.28 -12.93
N THR A 4 66.73 -2.88 -12.00
CA THR A 4 66.74 -1.97 -10.81
C THR A 4 66.87 -0.46 -11.10
N SER A 5 65.81 0.31 -10.83
CA SER A 5 65.75 1.57 -10.04
C SER A 5 64.28 2.07 -10.01
N LYS A 6 63.61 2.28 -8.84
CA LYS A 6 63.63 3.42 -7.88
C LYS A 6 63.26 4.75 -8.56
N SER A 7 62.39 5.65 -8.08
CA SER A 7 61.88 6.10 -6.75
C SER A 7 60.77 7.16 -7.02
N GLY A 8 59.88 7.61 -6.13
CA GLY A 8 59.85 7.55 -4.66
C GLY A 8 58.62 8.23 -4.04
N VAL A 9 58.76 8.42 -2.73
CA VAL A 9 57.80 8.63 -1.64
C VAL A 9 57.40 10.09 -1.43
N ARG A 10 56.18 10.35 -0.92
CA ARG A 10 55.93 11.35 0.15
C ARG A 10 54.80 10.90 1.09
N ASP A 11 55.19 10.63 2.33
CA ASP A 11 54.36 10.50 3.53
C ASP A 11 53.92 11.89 4.04
N ALA A 12 52.78 11.93 4.73
CA ALA A 12 52.45 12.98 5.68
C ALA A 12 51.75 12.35 6.91
N SER A 13 52.53 12.15 7.96
CA SER A 13 52.08 11.85 9.31
C SER A 13 51.88 13.15 10.09
N TRP A 14 50.87 13.19 10.96
CA TRP A 14 50.70 14.21 11.99
C TRP A 14 50.60 13.51 13.34
N VAL A 15 51.34 14.03 14.32
CA VAL A 15 51.46 13.53 15.69
C VAL A 15 51.32 14.71 16.67
N HIS A 16 50.85 14.38 17.88
CA HIS A 16 50.77 15.15 19.15
C HIS A 16 49.49 15.99 19.37
N SER A 17 48.90 16.07 20.57
CA SER A 17 49.25 15.58 21.91
C SER A 17 48.01 15.46 22.81
N SER A 18 48.18 14.73 23.91
CA SER A 18 47.30 14.55 25.06
C SER A 18 47.12 15.80 25.93
N CYS A 19 45.93 16.01 26.51
CA CYS A 19 45.81 16.56 27.88
C CYS A 19 44.45 16.24 28.55
N SER A 20 44.55 15.78 29.79
CA SER A 20 43.49 15.46 30.75
C SER A 20 42.74 16.68 31.30
N LYS A 21 41.46 16.54 31.67
CA LYS A 21 40.96 16.76 33.05
C LYS A 21 39.43 16.69 33.14
N SER A 22 38.99 16.06 34.22
CA SER A 22 37.63 16.01 34.75
C SER A 22 37.06 17.38 35.10
N MET A 23 35.73 17.55 34.98
CA MET A 23 34.93 18.21 36.02
C MET A 23 33.45 17.85 35.87
N ARG A 24 32.87 17.40 36.99
CA ARG A 24 31.44 17.14 37.19
C ARG A 24 30.73 18.42 37.66
N ALA A 25 29.41 18.38 37.50
CA ALA A 25 28.36 19.03 38.31
C ALA A 25 27.85 20.42 37.82
N PRO A 26 26.76 20.95 38.39
CA PRO A 26 25.38 20.60 38.03
C PRO A 26 24.54 21.87 37.72
N TRP A 27 23.46 21.76 36.96
CA TRP A 27 22.49 22.85 36.88
C TRP A 27 21.18 22.47 37.56
N ALA A 28 20.97 23.19 38.65
CA ALA A 28 19.85 23.15 39.55
C ALA A 28 18.60 23.81 38.98
N GLU A 29 17.51 23.51 39.68
CA GLU A 29 16.14 23.95 39.51
C GLU A 29 15.97 25.46 39.24
N SER A 30 15.06 25.78 38.33
CA SER A 30 14.26 27.00 38.43
C SER A 30 12.79 26.65 38.20
N ARG A 31 12.03 26.66 39.30
CA ARG A 31 10.57 26.61 39.28
C ARG A 31 10.08 27.95 38.75
N VAL A 32 9.44 27.94 37.59
CA VAL A 32 8.52 29.00 37.18
C VAL A 32 7.12 28.38 37.17
N GLY A 33 6.35 28.71 38.20
CA GLY A 33 4.93 28.41 38.26
C GLY A 33 4.22 29.21 37.19
N VAL A 34 3.82 28.55 36.10
CA VAL A 34 2.85 29.09 35.16
C VAL A 34 1.53 28.39 35.44
N CYS A 35 0.60 29.12 36.06
CA CYS A 35 -0.78 28.69 36.19
C CYS A 35 -1.41 28.75 34.78
N LYS A 36 -1.37 27.64 34.04
CA LYS A 36 -2.12 27.46 32.79
C LYS A 36 -3.41 26.70 33.08
N TYR A 37 -4.48 27.42 33.41
CA TYR A 37 -5.81 26.90 33.09
C TYR A 37 -6.06 27.15 31.60
N SER A 38 -5.51 26.27 30.78
CA SER A 38 -6.01 26.07 29.42
C SER A 38 -7.07 24.97 29.53
N VAL A 39 -8.35 25.33 29.50
CA VAL A 39 -9.41 24.35 29.28
C VAL A 39 -9.25 23.87 27.84
N VAL A 40 -8.43 22.84 27.64
CA VAL A 40 -8.36 22.13 26.38
C VAL A 40 -9.61 21.28 26.32
N VAL A 41 -10.69 21.83 25.78
CA VAL A 41 -11.85 21.03 25.39
C VAL A 41 -11.37 20.09 24.30
N THR A 42 -11.12 18.84 24.66
CA THR A 42 -10.67 17.86 23.70
C THR A 42 -11.85 17.43 22.82
N ALA A 43 -11.57 16.93 21.62
CA ALA A 43 -12.60 16.30 20.79
C ALA A 43 -13.34 15.17 21.55
N ARG A 44 -12.69 14.56 22.54
CA ARG A 44 -13.28 13.55 23.44
C ARG A 44 -14.34 14.19 24.35
N ASP A 45 -14.07 15.36 24.91
CA ASP A 45 -15.01 16.06 25.81
C ASP A 45 -16.27 16.51 25.06
N VAL A 46 -16.11 17.06 23.84
CA VAL A 46 -17.25 17.42 22.97
C VAL A 46 -18.09 16.18 22.61
N LEU A 47 -17.44 15.05 22.31
CA LEU A 47 -18.12 13.81 21.94
C LEU A 47 -18.82 13.16 23.13
N GLN A 48 -18.23 13.23 24.32
CA GLN A 48 -18.81 12.70 25.55
C GLN A 48 -20.04 13.52 25.95
N GLN A 49 -19.96 14.85 25.86
CA GLN A 49 -21.10 15.75 26.06
C GLN A 49 -22.22 15.48 25.03
N ALA A 50 -21.86 15.27 23.75
CA ALA A 50 -22.80 14.98 22.68
C ALA A 50 -23.54 13.64 22.87
N GLN A 51 -22.84 12.59 23.32
CA GLN A 51 -23.46 11.31 23.63
C GLN A 51 -24.41 11.41 24.83
N VAL A 52 -24.03 12.17 25.86
CA VAL A 52 -24.88 12.41 27.04
C VAL A 52 -26.16 13.17 26.66
N CYS A 53 -26.08 14.16 25.76
CA CYS A 53 -27.26 14.88 25.27
C CYS A 53 -28.20 13.97 24.46
N GLU A 54 -27.68 13.01 23.70
CA GLU A 54 -28.51 12.10 22.90
C GLU A 54 -29.25 11.06 23.75
N SER A 55 -28.61 10.52 24.80
CA SER A 55 -29.29 9.65 25.76
C SER A 55 -30.26 10.40 26.68
N ALA A 56 -30.08 11.71 26.89
CA ALA A 56 -31.01 12.55 27.64
C ALA A 56 -32.21 13.06 26.81
N CYS A 57 -32.13 13.03 25.47
CA CYS A 57 -33.15 13.58 24.56
C CYS A 57 -33.94 12.51 23.79
N ILE A 58 -34.14 11.31 24.34
CA ILE A 58 -35.13 10.35 23.80
C ILE A 58 -36.45 10.50 24.59
N PRO A 59 -37.37 11.39 24.20
CA PRO A 59 -38.76 11.21 24.61
C PRO A 59 -39.36 10.06 23.79
N ALA A 60 -40.12 9.20 24.46
CA ALA A 60 -41.00 8.24 23.80
C ALA A 60 -42.07 9.01 23.01
N ALA A 61 -41.86 9.22 21.70
CA ALA A 61 -42.81 9.94 20.86
C ALA A 61 -43.02 9.20 19.53
N ASN A 62 -44.25 8.72 19.37
CA ASN A 62 -44.88 8.20 18.15
C ASN A 62 -45.11 9.33 17.13
N ASP A 63 -44.04 9.92 16.58
CA ASP A 63 -44.16 11.01 15.58
C ASP A 63 -43.51 10.61 14.24
N ASP A 64 -44.37 10.36 13.25
CA ASP A 64 -44.04 10.01 11.86
C ASP A 64 -43.13 11.05 11.16
N ARG A 65 -42.98 12.25 11.73
CA ARG A 65 -42.05 13.28 11.22
C ARG A 65 -40.58 12.96 11.50
N LEU A 66 -40.27 12.20 12.55
CA LEU A 66 -38.89 11.75 12.84
C LEU A 66 -38.44 10.60 11.93
N ALA A 67 -39.38 9.85 11.35
CA ALA A 67 -39.07 8.79 10.39
C ALA A 67 -38.34 9.30 9.13
N ARG A 68 -38.54 10.57 8.74
CA ARG A 68 -37.80 11.20 7.63
C ARG A 68 -36.33 11.52 7.95
N PHE A 69 -35.98 11.59 9.24
CA PHE A 69 -34.59 11.73 9.70
C PHE A 69 -33.92 10.38 10.00
N ALA A 70 -34.68 9.29 10.07
CA ALA A 70 -34.20 7.95 10.41
C ALA A 70 -33.25 7.32 9.37
N GLY A 71 -33.11 7.92 8.18
CA GLY A 71 -32.12 7.50 7.17
C GLY A 71 -30.75 8.20 7.27
N GLY A 72 -30.58 9.16 8.18
CA GLY A 72 -29.33 9.90 8.34
C GLY A 72 -28.40 9.29 9.38
N ALA A 73 -27.09 9.29 9.12
CA ALA A 73 -26.12 9.00 10.19
C ALA A 73 -26.36 9.96 11.38
N PRO A 74 -26.37 9.45 12.63
CA PRO A 74 -26.60 10.26 13.82
C PRO A 74 -25.73 11.53 13.84
N TRP A 75 -26.28 12.65 14.31
CA TRP A 75 -25.62 13.96 14.24
C TRP A 75 -24.24 13.96 14.91
N HIS A 76 -24.07 13.22 16.01
CA HIS A 76 -22.80 13.07 16.70
C HIS A 76 -21.71 12.44 15.81
N ARG A 77 -22.09 11.62 14.81
CA ARG A 77 -21.15 11.03 13.84
C ARG A 77 -20.75 12.01 12.75
N ARG A 78 -21.66 12.89 12.31
CA ARG A 78 -21.34 14.00 11.40
C ARG A 78 -20.37 14.98 12.06
N LEU A 79 -20.62 15.31 13.33
CA LEU A 79 -19.68 16.08 14.14
C LEU A 79 -18.32 15.36 14.24
N ARG A 80 -18.34 14.04 14.40
CA ARG A 80 -17.11 13.23 14.40
C ARG A 80 -16.37 13.23 13.05
N ASP A 81 -17.06 13.33 11.92
CA ASP A 81 -16.42 13.48 10.61
C ASP A 81 -15.74 14.85 10.49
N VAL A 82 -16.39 15.92 10.95
CA VAL A 82 -15.79 17.27 11.03
C VAL A 82 -14.56 17.26 11.95
N LEU A 83 -14.67 16.64 13.12
CA LEU A 83 -13.54 16.48 14.05
C LEU A 83 -12.43 15.60 13.47
N GLU A 84 -12.75 14.64 12.59
CA GLU A 84 -11.72 13.87 11.90
C GLU A 84 -10.93 14.75 10.93
N ILE A 85 -11.62 15.60 10.15
CA ILE A 85 -11.00 16.57 9.25
C ILE A 85 -10.05 17.48 10.05
N ALA A 86 -10.50 17.96 11.22
CA ALA A 86 -9.69 18.79 12.11
C ALA A 86 -8.49 18.04 12.74
N ASN A 87 -8.64 16.75 13.08
CA ASN A 87 -7.56 15.93 13.65
C ASN A 87 -6.59 15.36 12.61
N THR A 88 -6.96 15.44 11.34
CA THR A 88 -6.18 14.86 10.25
C THR A 88 -4.76 15.45 10.15
N PRO A 89 -4.56 16.79 10.22
CA PRO A 89 -3.23 17.39 10.27
C PRO A 89 -2.34 16.82 11.40
N LEU A 90 -2.90 16.64 12.62
CA LEU A 90 -2.14 16.11 13.76
C LEU A 90 -1.66 14.68 13.50
N ARG A 91 -2.49 13.82 12.91
CA ARG A 91 -2.05 12.47 12.51
C ARG A 91 -0.99 12.51 11.44
N HIS A 92 -1.02 13.48 10.54
CA HIS A 92 0.02 13.62 9.53
C HIS A 92 1.34 14.05 10.11
N VAL A 93 1.35 14.92 11.11
CA VAL A 93 2.56 15.23 11.87
C VAL A 93 3.06 13.97 12.59
N GLN A 94 2.18 13.19 13.23
CA GLN A 94 2.58 11.94 13.89
C GLN A 94 3.15 10.92 12.91
N ASP A 95 2.50 10.71 11.75
CA ASP A 95 2.98 9.84 10.70
C ASP A 95 4.33 10.37 10.19
N ALA A 96 4.44 11.66 9.84
CA ALA A 96 5.67 12.37 9.42
C ALA A 96 6.85 12.07 10.35
N LEU A 97 6.64 12.17 11.66
CA LEU A 97 7.66 11.89 12.67
C LEU A 97 8.03 10.40 12.76
N ARG A 98 7.12 9.49 12.39
CA ARG A 98 7.37 8.03 12.38
C ARG A 98 8.01 7.53 11.08
N PHE A 99 7.91 8.28 9.98
CA PHE A 99 8.44 7.84 8.68
C PHE A 99 9.95 7.54 8.71
N PRO A 100 10.84 8.43 9.20
CA PRO A 100 12.28 8.18 9.17
C PRO A 100 12.68 6.90 9.94
N ASN A 101 12.10 6.70 11.12
CA ASN A 101 12.35 5.50 11.92
C ASN A 101 11.85 4.24 11.23
N SER A 102 10.73 4.33 10.50
CA SER A 102 10.18 3.18 9.78
C SER A 102 10.98 2.85 8.52
N GLN A 103 11.46 3.86 7.80
CA GLN A 103 12.41 3.67 6.70
C GLN A 103 13.72 3.07 7.19
N ALA A 104 14.31 3.60 8.26
CA ALA A 104 15.56 3.08 8.83
C ALA A 104 15.44 1.60 9.27
N ARG A 105 14.31 1.22 9.90
CA ARG A 105 14.03 -0.19 10.23
C ARG A 105 13.93 -1.06 8.98
N MET A 106 13.28 -0.57 7.93
CA MET A 106 13.15 -1.29 6.67
C MET A 106 14.51 -1.44 5.97
N SER A 107 15.30 -0.36 5.87
CA SER A 107 16.66 -0.40 5.32
C SER A 107 17.54 -1.40 6.05
N ARG A 108 17.47 -1.44 7.38
CA ARG A 108 18.19 -2.43 8.19
C ARG A 108 17.76 -3.86 7.85
N ARG A 109 16.46 -4.13 7.82
CA ARG A 109 15.92 -5.47 7.49
C ARG A 109 16.36 -5.93 6.10
N ILE A 110 16.22 -5.08 5.09
CA ILE A 110 16.66 -5.41 3.72
C ILE A 110 18.17 -5.62 3.69
N GLY A 111 18.93 -4.78 4.40
CA GLY A 111 20.38 -4.94 4.53
C GLY A 111 20.80 -6.28 5.15
N GLU A 112 20.13 -6.71 6.23
CA GLU A 112 20.35 -8.01 6.87
C GLU A 112 20.04 -9.18 5.92
N GLN A 113 18.91 -9.13 5.21
CA GLN A 113 18.55 -10.13 4.20
C GLN A 113 19.58 -10.18 3.06
N LEU A 114 20.07 -9.03 2.62
CA LEU A 114 21.11 -8.94 1.58
C LEU A 114 22.48 -9.48 2.03
N VAL A 115 22.74 -9.53 3.34
CA VAL A 115 23.95 -10.17 3.89
C VAL A 115 23.78 -11.70 3.90
N GLN A 116 22.56 -12.18 4.17
CA GLN A 116 22.25 -13.62 4.22
C GLN A 116 22.12 -14.25 2.83
N GLY A 117 21.73 -13.47 1.83
CA GLY A 117 21.61 -13.94 0.46
C GLY A 117 20.93 -12.92 -0.44
N ASN A 118 20.28 -13.41 -1.50
CA ASN A 118 19.53 -12.56 -2.40
C ASN A 118 18.02 -12.79 -2.20
N PRO A 119 17.30 -11.87 -1.53
CA PRO A 119 15.89 -12.05 -1.25
C PRO A 119 15.09 -12.05 -2.55
N ILE A 120 13.99 -12.79 -2.57
CA ILE A 120 12.99 -12.71 -3.64
C ILE A 120 12.19 -11.42 -3.45
N VAL A 121 12.14 -10.60 -4.49
CA VAL A 121 11.37 -9.35 -4.47
C VAL A 121 9.94 -9.64 -4.92
N VAL A 122 8.98 -9.48 -4.02
CA VAL A 122 7.56 -9.51 -4.36
C VAL A 122 7.16 -8.11 -4.80
N PHE A 123 7.38 -7.81 -6.09
CA PHE A 123 7.10 -6.52 -6.71
C PHE A 123 5.79 -6.57 -7.47
N SER A 124 4.72 -6.06 -6.90
CA SER A 124 3.38 -6.10 -7.53
C SER A 124 2.60 -4.84 -7.19
N ALA A 125 1.65 -4.47 -8.05
CA ALA A 125 0.68 -3.44 -7.71
C ALA A 125 -0.02 -3.78 -6.36
N PRO A 126 -0.41 -2.78 -5.55
CA PRO A 126 -1.04 -3.03 -4.26
C PRO A 126 -2.37 -3.81 -4.42
N LYS A 127 -2.76 -4.60 -3.42
CA LYS A 127 -4.05 -5.34 -3.43
C LYS A 127 -4.22 -6.37 -4.56
N THR A 128 -3.13 -6.88 -5.09
CA THR A 128 -3.08 -8.00 -6.06
C THR A 128 -3.03 -9.38 -5.41
N ALA A 129 -3.24 -9.49 -4.09
CA ALA A 129 -3.02 -10.70 -3.29
C ALA A 129 -1.53 -11.13 -3.15
N SER A 130 -0.59 -10.23 -3.45
CA SER A 130 0.85 -10.44 -3.27
C SER A 130 1.29 -10.75 -1.83
N THR A 131 0.47 -10.43 -0.80
CA THR A 131 0.76 -10.84 0.59
C THR A 131 0.76 -12.35 0.76
N SER A 132 -0.20 -13.07 0.15
CA SER A 132 -0.26 -14.53 0.27
C SER A 132 0.94 -15.20 -0.41
N ILE A 133 1.44 -14.62 -1.51
CA ILE A 133 2.67 -15.08 -2.18
C ILE A 133 3.89 -14.81 -1.31
N ALA A 134 4.04 -13.60 -0.77
CA ALA A 134 5.15 -13.25 0.13
C ALA A 134 5.17 -14.18 1.35
N SER A 135 4.01 -14.39 1.98
CA SER A 135 3.86 -15.25 3.15
C SER A 135 4.20 -16.71 2.88
N ALA A 136 3.79 -17.25 1.71
CA ALA A 136 4.18 -18.61 1.31
C ALA A 136 5.70 -18.73 1.10
N LEU A 137 6.31 -17.73 0.47
CA LEU A 137 7.77 -17.70 0.26
C LEU A 137 8.52 -17.55 1.59
N ASP A 138 8.10 -16.66 2.49
CA ASP A 138 8.74 -16.45 3.80
C ASP A 138 8.64 -17.68 4.72
N ARG A 139 7.59 -18.51 4.57
CA ARG A 139 7.47 -19.79 5.28
C ARG A 139 8.33 -20.90 4.68
N SER A 140 8.86 -20.70 3.49
CA SER A 140 9.63 -21.72 2.78
C SER A 140 11.10 -21.68 3.19
N VAL A 141 11.68 -22.84 3.46
CA VAL A 141 13.06 -22.94 3.94
C VAL A 141 14.03 -22.37 2.89
N GLY A 142 14.92 -21.49 3.35
CA GLY A 142 15.97 -20.91 2.51
C GLY A 142 15.52 -19.79 1.58
N LEU A 143 14.30 -19.27 1.73
CA LEU A 143 13.80 -18.12 0.99
C LEU A 143 13.50 -16.96 1.95
N ASP A 144 14.03 -15.78 1.59
CA ASP A 144 13.65 -14.51 2.19
C ASP A 144 12.91 -13.68 1.16
N THR A 145 11.92 -12.89 1.59
CA THR A 145 11.26 -11.93 0.70
C THR A 145 11.38 -10.47 1.13
N VAL A 146 11.40 -9.61 0.11
CA VAL A 146 11.14 -8.18 0.24
C VAL A 146 9.93 -7.84 -0.62
N LYS A 147 8.85 -7.39 0.03
CA LYS A 147 7.65 -6.94 -0.67
C LYS A 147 7.69 -5.44 -0.91
N VAL A 148 7.41 -5.04 -2.16
CA VAL A 148 7.42 -3.64 -2.58
C VAL A 148 6.31 -3.40 -3.63
N HIS A 149 5.76 -2.18 -3.65
CA HIS A 149 4.63 -1.84 -4.52
C HIS A 149 4.98 -0.83 -5.60
N MET A 150 5.88 0.11 -5.30
CA MET A 150 6.33 1.19 -6.16
C MET A 150 7.83 1.37 -5.94
N VAL A 151 8.59 1.63 -6.98
CA VAL A 151 10.01 1.95 -6.88
C VAL A 151 10.37 3.19 -7.67
N GLN A 152 9.45 3.78 -8.43
CA GLN A 152 9.68 5.09 -9.05
C GLN A 152 9.37 6.23 -8.06
N PRO A 153 10.25 7.24 -7.89
CA PRO A 153 10.11 8.23 -6.83
C PRO A 153 8.89 9.12 -7.03
N GLU A 154 8.48 9.34 -8.28
CA GLU A 154 7.23 10.01 -8.63
C GLU A 154 5.97 9.24 -8.20
N HIS A 155 6.06 7.99 -7.75
CA HIS A 155 4.93 7.25 -7.17
C HIS A 155 5.01 7.15 -5.64
N PHE A 156 6.04 7.75 -5.03
CA PHE A 156 6.14 7.81 -3.58
C PHE A 156 5.19 8.87 -3.04
N TRP A 157 4.43 8.49 -2.03
CA TRP A 157 3.56 9.38 -1.28
C TRP A 157 4.23 9.75 0.05
N HIS A 158 4.64 11.01 0.14
CA HIS A 158 5.33 11.57 1.31
C HIS A 158 4.36 12.16 2.33
N GLY A 159 3.07 12.26 2.01
CA GLY A 159 2.07 12.73 2.96
C GLY A 159 0.90 13.46 2.31
N PRO A 160 -0.02 13.99 3.13
CA PRO A 160 -1.34 14.46 2.71
C PRO A 160 -1.37 15.68 1.81
N LEU A 161 -0.30 16.49 1.85
CA LEU A 161 -0.19 17.69 1.04
C LEU A 161 0.14 17.34 -0.41
N GLN A 162 0.60 16.12 -0.67
CA GLN A 162 0.86 15.61 -1.99
C GLN A 162 -0.42 15.04 -2.62
N ARG A 163 -0.60 15.30 -3.92
CA ARG A 163 -1.65 14.65 -4.71
C ARG A 163 -1.54 13.13 -4.58
N LYS A 164 -2.69 12.44 -4.53
CA LYS A 164 -2.76 10.97 -4.39
C LYS A 164 -2.38 10.23 -5.67
N THR A 165 -2.44 10.92 -6.80
CA THR A 165 -2.01 10.44 -8.11
C THR A 165 -0.74 11.15 -8.54
N ALA A 166 0.09 10.44 -9.31
CA ALA A 166 1.23 11.00 -10.02
C ALA A 166 0.78 11.68 -11.33
N PRO A 167 1.68 12.44 -11.99
CA PRO A 167 1.35 13.12 -13.25
C PRO A 167 0.87 12.19 -14.37
N ASP A 168 1.30 10.94 -14.38
CA ASP A 168 0.88 9.90 -15.32
C ASP A 168 -0.46 9.23 -14.93
N GLY A 169 -1.10 9.69 -13.85
CA GLY A 169 -2.38 9.17 -13.38
C GLY A 169 -2.26 7.96 -12.44
N LEU A 170 -1.08 7.37 -12.27
CA LEU A 170 -0.90 6.24 -11.37
C LEU A 170 -1.09 6.66 -9.91
N LEU A 171 -1.67 5.77 -9.09
CA LEU A 171 -1.75 5.99 -7.64
C LEU A 171 -0.36 6.09 -7.01
N ARG A 172 -0.20 6.97 -6.03
CA ARG A 172 1.00 6.99 -5.18
C ARG A 172 0.82 6.07 -3.97
N HIS A 173 1.91 5.48 -3.51
CA HIS A 173 1.94 4.61 -2.32
C HIS A 173 2.88 5.15 -1.23
N ARG A 174 2.59 4.86 0.06
CA ARG A 174 3.42 5.30 1.19
C ARG A 174 4.88 4.94 0.97
N ALA A 175 5.77 5.94 1.04
CA ALA A 175 7.19 5.84 0.72
C ALA A 175 8.03 4.96 1.68
N ILE A 176 7.48 4.52 2.82
CA ILE A 176 8.23 3.83 3.90
C ILE A 176 9.01 2.63 3.39
N GLU A 177 8.33 1.76 2.64
CA GLU A 177 8.92 0.51 2.14
C GLU A 177 9.54 0.71 0.76
N GLN A 178 9.15 1.77 0.06
CA GLN A 178 9.50 2.00 -1.34
C GLN A 178 10.90 2.56 -1.49
N VAL A 179 11.27 3.55 -0.67
CA VAL A 179 12.60 4.20 -0.73
C VAL A 179 13.72 3.19 -0.45
N PRO A 180 13.72 2.44 0.67
CA PRO A 180 14.77 1.46 0.93
C PRO A 180 14.84 0.35 -0.11
N SER A 181 13.69 -0.14 -0.58
CA SER A 181 13.65 -1.18 -1.62
C SER A 181 14.25 -0.67 -2.92
N ARG A 182 13.97 0.58 -3.31
CA ARG A 182 14.59 1.17 -4.49
C ARG A 182 16.11 1.25 -4.33
N GLU A 183 16.58 1.92 -3.27
CA GLU A 183 18.00 2.19 -3.05
C GLU A 183 18.83 0.91 -2.90
N LEU A 184 18.31 -0.09 -2.18
CA LEU A 184 19.08 -1.29 -1.83
C LEU A 184 18.91 -2.44 -2.83
N LEU A 185 17.86 -2.42 -3.67
CA LEU A 185 17.58 -3.49 -4.63
C LEU A 185 17.60 -2.97 -6.07
N PHE A 186 16.80 -1.95 -6.39
CA PHE A 186 16.56 -1.50 -7.77
C PHE A 186 17.64 -0.57 -8.34
N ASP A 187 18.31 0.22 -7.49
CA ASP A 187 19.39 1.12 -7.91
C ASP A 187 20.77 0.45 -7.82
N THR A 188 20.82 -0.83 -7.42
CA THR A 188 22.06 -1.63 -7.36
C THR A 188 22.25 -2.48 -8.63
N GLY A 189 23.48 -2.92 -8.91
CA GLY A 189 23.78 -3.83 -10.02
C GLY A 189 23.49 -5.32 -9.75
N ARG A 190 22.89 -5.67 -8.60
CA ARG A 190 22.71 -7.07 -8.18
C ARG A 190 21.71 -7.80 -9.08
N SER A 191 21.89 -9.11 -9.29
CA SER A 191 20.82 -9.89 -9.91
C SER A 191 19.61 -9.95 -8.96
N LEU A 192 18.38 -9.85 -9.47
CA LEU A 192 17.16 -9.89 -8.67
C LEU A 192 16.21 -10.93 -9.24
N ARG A 193 15.68 -11.76 -8.33
CA ARG A 193 14.52 -12.60 -8.59
C ARG A 193 13.27 -11.84 -8.16
N VAL A 194 12.36 -11.61 -9.08
CA VAL A 194 11.15 -10.80 -8.87
C VAL A 194 9.92 -11.66 -9.14
N VAL A 195 8.96 -11.67 -8.22
CA VAL A 195 7.62 -12.21 -8.50
C VAL A 195 6.60 -11.07 -8.49
N SER A 196 5.77 -11.04 -9.54
CA SER A 196 4.70 -10.06 -9.71
C SER A 196 3.34 -10.74 -9.87
N VAL A 197 2.30 -10.13 -9.33
CA VAL A 197 0.94 -10.66 -9.37
C VAL A 197 0.01 -9.72 -10.11
N VAL A 198 -0.68 -10.25 -11.13
CA VAL A 198 -1.71 -9.55 -11.89
C VAL A 198 -3.06 -9.83 -11.24
N ARG A 199 -3.85 -8.79 -10.97
CA ARG A 199 -5.25 -8.94 -10.55
C ARG A 199 -6.13 -8.07 -11.43
N GLU A 200 -7.31 -8.61 -11.78
CA GLU A 200 -8.27 -7.86 -12.60
C GLU A 200 -8.68 -6.52 -11.94
N PRO A 201 -8.88 -5.47 -12.76
CA PRO A 201 -9.01 -4.09 -12.33
C PRO A 201 -10.19 -3.81 -11.41
N VAL A 202 -11.34 -4.46 -11.60
CA VAL A 202 -12.54 -4.19 -10.79
C VAL A 202 -12.32 -4.64 -9.35
N ALA A 203 -11.88 -5.88 -9.13
CA ALA A 203 -11.54 -6.36 -7.79
C ALA A 203 -10.37 -5.59 -7.17
N PHE A 204 -9.37 -5.26 -7.97
CA PHE A 204 -8.25 -4.42 -7.53
C PHE A 204 -8.76 -3.05 -7.04
N ASN A 205 -9.55 -2.35 -7.85
CA ASN A 205 -10.02 -1.00 -7.58
C ASN A 205 -10.90 -0.98 -6.33
N LEU A 206 -11.86 -1.90 -6.21
CA LEU A 206 -12.70 -2.02 -5.03
C LEU A 206 -11.87 -2.32 -3.77
N SER A 207 -10.98 -3.30 -3.84
CA SER A 207 -10.14 -3.68 -2.69
C SER A 207 -9.22 -2.55 -2.26
N ASN A 208 -8.66 -1.81 -3.21
CA ASN A 208 -7.79 -0.67 -2.95
C ASN A 208 -8.59 0.49 -2.37
N TYR A 209 -9.70 0.86 -2.99
CA TYR A 209 -10.59 1.92 -2.53
C TYR A 209 -11.05 1.71 -1.08
N THR A 210 -11.48 0.49 -0.72
CA THR A 210 -11.99 0.21 0.63
C THR A 210 -10.89 0.05 1.67
N TYR A 211 -9.83 -0.70 1.35
CA TYR A 211 -8.72 -0.96 2.27
C TYR A 211 -7.95 0.31 2.60
N PHE A 212 -7.65 1.11 1.58
CA PHE A 212 -6.97 2.39 1.72
C PHE A 212 -7.96 3.55 1.94
N GLY A 213 -9.25 3.26 2.17
CA GLY A 213 -10.29 4.26 2.28
C GLY A 213 -10.04 5.27 3.40
N ARG A 214 -9.65 4.81 4.60
CA ARG A 214 -9.40 5.70 5.74
C ARG A 214 -8.22 6.63 5.50
N ALA A 215 -7.15 6.09 4.93
CA ALA A 215 -5.89 6.82 4.73
C ALA A 215 -5.94 7.71 3.47
N TYR A 216 -6.72 7.33 2.46
CA TYR A 216 -6.70 7.96 1.14
C TYR A 216 -8.10 8.27 0.64
N TRP A 217 -8.84 7.27 0.19
CA TRP A 217 -9.91 7.48 -0.79
C TRP A 217 -11.21 7.99 -0.19
N MET A 218 -11.55 7.51 0.99
CA MET A 218 -12.77 7.86 1.71
C MET A 218 -12.50 8.79 2.88
N ARG A 219 -11.33 9.44 2.97
CA ARG A 219 -10.91 10.18 4.18
C ARG A 219 -11.98 11.14 4.73
N SER A 220 -12.64 11.91 3.86
CA SER A 220 -13.68 12.87 4.23
C SER A 220 -15.03 12.24 4.58
N ILE A 221 -15.23 10.97 4.24
CA ILE A 221 -16.50 10.25 4.40
C ILE A 221 -16.33 8.92 5.15
N TRP A 222 -15.16 8.63 5.72
CA TRP A 222 -14.80 7.28 6.16
C TRP A 222 -15.74 6.75 7.25
N ARG A 223 -16.09 7.57 8.24
CA ARG A 223 -16.98 7.14 9.33
C ARG A 223 -18.44 7.10 8.90
N SER A 224 -18.81 7.92 7.92
CA SER A 224 -20.16 7.93 7.32
C SER A 224 -20.34 6.86 6.24
N ALA A 225 -19.27 6.35 5.62
CA ALA A 225 -19.33 5.40 4.50
C ALA A 225 -20.17 4.14 4.78
N PRO A 226 -20.11 3.51 5.97
CA PRO A 226 -20.98 2.36 6.28
C PRO A 226 -22.48 2.67 6.17
N TRP A 227 -22.88 3.93 6.39
CA TRP A 227 -24.29 4.38 6.48
C TRP A 227 -24.70 5.25 5.28
N MET A 228 -23.73 5.67 4.46
CA MET A 228 -23.99 6.45 3.27
C MET A 228 -24.82 5.63 2.30
N ASP A 229 -25.78 6.25 1.61
CA ASP A 229 -26.51 5.62 0.52
C ASP A 229 -25.56 4.97 -0.51
N THR A 230 -25.92 3.79 -1.02
CA THR A 230 -25.05 2.99 -1.91
C THR A 230 -24.80 3.70 -3.24
N ALA A 231 -25.80 4.38 -3.81
CA ALA A 231 -25.62 5.10 -5.06
C ALA A 231 -24.68 6.29 -4.88
N ARG A 232 -24.80 7.01 -3.75
CA ARG A 232 -23.86 8.08 -3.39
C ARG A 232 -22.43 7.57 -3.20
N LEU A 233 -22.26 6.45 -2.50
CA LEU A 233 -20.96 5.83 -2.29
C LEU A 233 -20.33 5.36 -3.61
N MET A 234 -21.11 4.74 -4.50
CA MET A 234 -20.67 4.33 -5.83
C MET A 234 -20.25 5.55 -6.67
N LYS A 235 -21.05 6.63 -6.68
CA LYS A 235 -20.69 7.89 -7.36
C LYS A 235 -19.36 8.44 -6.85
N HIS A 236 -19.12 8.39 -5.54
CA HIS A 236 -17.83 8.80 -4.98
C HIS A 236 -16.70 7.89 -5.46
N PHE A 237 -16.88 6.55 -5.42
CA PHE A 237 -15.88 5.61 -5.93
C PHE A 237 -15.50 5.92 -7.38
N LEU A 238 -16.50 6.03 -8.26
CA LEU A 238 -16.30 6.31 -9.69
C LEU A 238 -15.58 7.64 -9.92
N ALA A 239 -15.91 8.70 -9.16
CA ALA A 239 -15.35 10.02 -9.36
C ALA A 239 -13.96 10.26 -8.72
N SER A 240 -13.55 9.46 -7.72
CA SER A 240 -12.38 9.77 -6.88
C SER A 240 -11.22 8.80 -6.96
N PHE A 241 -11.46 7.59 -7.48
CA PHE A 241 -10.44 6.55 -7.54
C PHE A 241 -9.79 6.51 -8.94
N PRO A 242 -8.45 6.40 -9.04
CA PRO A 242 -7.76 6.29 -10.32
C PRO A 242 -7.89 4.87 -10.89
N HIS A 243 -9.00 4.59 -11.57
CA HIS A 243 -9.42 3.23 -11.96
C HIS A 243 -8.48 2.49 -12.91
N GLU A 244 -7.67 3.22 -13.68
CA GLU A 244 -6.71 2.64 -14.63
C GLU A 244 -5.39 2.23 -13.98
N SER A 245 -5.19 2.53 -12.69
CA SER A 245 -3.92 2.33 -11.98
C SER A 245 -3.37 0.90 -12.08
N SER A 246 -4.24 -0.11 -12.09
CA SER A 246 -3.82 -1.51 -12.22
C SER A 246 -3.19 -1.83 -13.57
N SER A 247 -3.59 -1.13 -14.64
CA SER A 247 -2.99 -1.25 -15.97
C SER A 247 -1.73 -0.40 -16.08
N LEU A 248 -1.81 0.87 -15.68
CA LEU A 248 -0.70 1.82 -15.73
C LEU A 248 0.53 1.35 -14.95
N TRP A 249 0.34 0.63 -13.85
CA TRP A 249 1.44 0.09 -13.04
C TRP A 249 2.43 -0.77 -13.86
N TRP A 250 1.96 -1.56 -14.83
CA TRP A 250 2.85 -2.42 -15.61
C TRP A 250 3.83 -1.64 -16.48
N GLU A 251 3.41 -0.50 -17.01
CA GLU A 251 4.27 0.37 -17.80
C GLU A 251 5.15 1.25 -16.90
N HIS A 252 4.51 1.96 -15.97
CA HIS A 252 5.18 3.02 -15.21
C HIS A 252 6.03 2.50 -14.05
N GLU A 253 5.75 1.30 -13.54
CA GLU A 253 6.51 0.69 -12.44
C GLU A 253 7.28 -0.54 -12.93
N PHE A 254 6.59 -1.57 -13.43
CA PHE A 254 7.25 -2.83 -13.74
C PHE A 254 8.24 -2.70 -14.91
N ALA A 255 7.78 -2.21 -16.05
CA ALA A 255 8.60 -2.11 -17.26
C ALA A 255 9.76 -1.12 -17.09
N ARG A 256 9.51 0.04 -16.48
CA ARG A 256 10.56 1.04 -16.19
C ARG A 256 11.64 0.54 -15.24
N SER A 257 11.29 -0.34 -14.29
CA SER A 257 12.24 -0.82 -13.28
C SER A 257 13.01 -2.05 -13.73
N THR A 258 12.37 -2.94 -14.51
CA THR A 258 12.95 -4.23 -14.91
C THR A 258 13.45 -4.23 -16.35
N GLY A 259 13.03 -3.25 -17.15
CA GLY A 259 13.20 -3.23 -18.60
C GLY A 259 12.28 -4.18 -19.35
N ILE A 260 11.38 -4.93 -18.68
CA ILE A 260 10.50 -5.94 -19.28
C ILE A 260 9.11 -5.34 -19.51
N ASN A 261 8.72 -5.18 -20.78
CA ASN A 261 7.42 -4.61 -21.14
C ASN A 261 6.44 -5.72 -21.51
N LEU A 262 5.75 -6.24 -20.50
CA LEU A 262 4.80 -7.34 -20.64
C LEU A 262 3.65 -7.01 -21.61
N LEU A 263 3.26 -5.74 -21.70
CA LEU A 263 2.19 -5.31 -22.60
C LEU A 263 2.57 -5.44 -24.08
N ARG A 264 3.88 -5.54 -24.38
CA ARG A 264 4.42 -5.77 -25.72
C ARG A 264 4.91 -7.19 -25.93
N GLU A 265 5.47 -7.81 -24.89
CA GLU A 265 6.08 -9.14 -24.96
C GLU A 265 5.05 -10.28 -24.90
N GLY A 266 3.83 -10.00 -24.48
CA GLY A 266 2.76 -10.98 -24.36
C GLY A 266 2.83 -11.81 -23.08
N PHE A 267 1.79 -12.62 -22.85
CA PHE A 267 1.64 -13.44 -21.66
C PHE A 267 0.85 -14.72 -21.97
N ASP A 268 1.30 -15.85 -21.43
CA ASP A 268 0.61 -17.14 -21.54
C ASP A 268 -0.67 -17.13 -20.69
N CYS A 269 -1.75 -16.68 -21.31
CA CYS A 269 -3.08 -16.59 -20.70
C CYS A 269 -3.65 -17.95 -20.30
N ALA A 270 -3.28 -19.02 -21.00
CA ALA A 270 -3.80 -20.37 -20.75
C ALA A 270 -3.16 -20.95 -19.49
N ARG A 271 -1.84 -20.80 -19.34
CA ARG A 271 -1.11 -21.22 -18.15
C ARG A 271 -1.36 -20.28 -16.96
N GLY A 272 -1.60 -18.99 -17.23
CA GLY A 272 -1.86 -17.98 -16.22
C GLY A 272 -0.64 -17.55 -15.41
N TRP A 273 0.57 -17.95 -15.84
CA TRP A 273 1.83 -17.44 -15.33
C TRP A 273 2.92 -17.54 -16.39
N GLN A 274 3.95 -16.69 -16.29
CA GLN A 274 5.08 -16.70 -17.20
C GLN A 274 6.36 -16.15 -16.56
N ARG A 275 7.49 -16.76 -16.92
CA ARG A 275 8.83 -16.31 -16.56
C ARG A 275 9.40 -15.44 -17.67
N TYR A 276 10.08 -14.36 -17.28
CA TYR A 276 10.77 -13.43 -18.15
C TYR A 276 12.17 -13.17 -17.59
N GLN A 277 13.15 -12.98 -18.47
CA GLN A 277 14.51 -12.66 -18.06
C GLN A 277 15.05 -11.51 -18.91
N ARG A 278 15.60 -10.49 -18.25
CA ARG A 278 16.27 -9.37 -18.93
C ARG A 278 17.34 -8.75 -18.05
N GLY A 279 18.58 -8.78 -18.55
CA GLY A 279 19.72 -8.27 -17.80
C GLY A 279 19.82 -8.94 -16.43
N ARG A 280 19.77 -8.13 -15.37
CA ARG A 280 19.87 -8.60 -13.99
C ARG A 280 18.55 -9.10 -13.39
N PHE A 281 17.44 -9.06 -14.13
CA PHE A 281 16.12 -9.42 -13.62
C PHE A 281 15.67 -10.78 -14.14
N ASP A 282 15.30 -11.65 -13.21
CA ASP A 282 14.59 -12.90 -13.44
C ASP A 282 13.20 -12.75 -12.81
N CYS A 283 12.17 -12.63 -13.65
CA CYS A 283 10.83 -12.25 -13.25
C CYS A 283 9.84 -13.39 -13.46
N LEU A 284 9.04 -13.71 -12.45
CA LEU A 284 7.84 -14.54 -12.57
C LEU A 284 6.61 -13.66 -12.45
N VAL A 285 5.70 -13.74 -13.42
CA VAL A 285 4.42 -13.02 -13.39
C VAL A 285 3.31 -14.04 -13.27
N ILE A 286 2.40 -13.86 -12.30
CA ILE A 286 1.34 -14.82 -11.97
C ILE A 286 -0.01 -14.11 -11.93
N ARG A 287 -1.06 -14.72 -12.48
CA ARG A 287 -2.43 -14.25 -12.30
C ARG A 287 -2.98 -14.59 -10.92
N ALA A 288 -3.68 -13.64 -10.31
CA ALA A 288 -4.27 -13.79 -8.98
C ALA A 288 -5.43 -14.80 -8.96
N ASP A 289 -6.10 -15.01 -10.09
CA ASP A 289 -7.32 -15.81 -10.20
C ASP A 289 -7.10 -17.28 -10.56
N ILE A 290 -5.87 -17.70 -10.90
CA ILE A 290 -5.56 -19.13 -11.00
C ILE A 290 -5.58 -19.80 -9.61
N SER A 291 -5.65 -21.12 -9.57
CA SER A 291 -5.72 -21.88 -8.32
C SER A 291 -4.45 -21.69 -7.47
N ASP A 292 -4.60 -21.78 -6.15
CA ASP A 292 -3.45 -21.66 -5.22
C ASP A 292 -2.43 -22.79 -5.43
N ALA A 293 -2.87 -23.97 -5.87
CA ALA A 293 -2.00 -25.06 -6.30
C ALA A 293 -1.17 -24.68 -7.54
N ALA A 294 -1.78 -24.09 -8.57
CA ALA A 294 -1.06 -23.66 -9.78
C ALA A 294 -0.08 -22.52 -9.48
N LYS A 295 -0.43 -21.59 -8.57
CA LYS A 295 0.50 -20.55 -8.11
C LYS A 295 1.72 -21.16 -7.40
N ARG A 296 1.49 -22.15 -6.52
CA ARG A 296 2.58 -22.86 -5.82
C ARG A 296 3.47 -23.59 -6.81
N GLU A 297 2.88 -24.33 -7.75
CA GLU A 297 3.62 -25.03 -8.81
C GLU A 297 4.53 -24.06 -9.59
N ALA A 298 4.00 -22.91 -10.01
CA ALA A 298 4.77 -21.88 -10.71
C ALA A 298 5.93 -21.36 -9.85
N LEU A 299 5.70 -21.11 -8.56
CA LEU A 299 6.75 -20.68 -7.64
C LEU A 299 7.82 -21.75 -7.46
N CYS A 300 7.45 -23.03 -7.23
CA CYS A 300 8.41 -24.12 -7.09
C CYS A 300 9.26 -24.31 -8.35
N ALA A 301 8.62 -24.30 -9.52
CA ALA A 301 9.31 -24.43 -10.80
C ALA A 301 10.28 -23.28 -11.05
N TRP A 302 9.95 -22.07 -10.61
CA TRP A 302 10.78 -20.89 -10.81
C TRP A 302 11.89 -20.74 -9.77
N THR A 303 11.61 -21.03 -8.49
CA THR A 303 12.60 -20.90 -7.40
C THR A 303 13.53 -22.09 -7.31
N GLY A 304 13.11 -23.27 -7.78
CA GLY A 304 13.79 -24.55 -7.57
C GLY A 304 13.67 -25.08 -6.14
N VAL A 305 12.77 -24.51 -5.33
CA VAL A 305 12.56 -24.86 -3.92
C VAL A 305 11.12 -25.32 -3.72
N ASP A 306 10.89 -26.25 -2.80
CA ASP A 306 9.53 -26.61 -2.40
C ASP A 306 8.90 -25.45 -1.60
N VAL A 307 8.06 -24.66 -2.27
CA VAL A 307 7.39 -23.52 -1.67
C VAL A 307 6.19 -23.99 -0.86
N SER A 308 6.03 -23.40 0.33
CA SER A 308 4.91 -23.67 1.24
C SER A 308 3.55 -23.45 0.56
N PRO A 309 2.48 -24.15 1.00
CA PRO A 309 1.13 -23.88 0.54
C PRO A 309 0.75 -22.41 0.65
N ILE A 310 0.11 -21.90 -0.40
CA ILE A 310 -0.42 -20.54 -0.43
C ILE A 310 -1.75 -20.55 0.30
N GLU A 311 -1.80 -19.82 1.40
CA GLU A 311 -2.98 -19.69 2.23
C GLU A 311 -3.61 -18.30 2.11
N ARG A 312 -4.92 -18.24 2.29
CA ARG A 312 -5.67 -16.98 2.32
C ARG A 312 -5.48 -16.29 3.66
N GLU A 313 -4.43 -15.49 3.75
CA GLU A 313 -4.09 -14.75 4.98
C GLU A 313 -4.82 -13.38 5.10
N ASN A 314 -5.92 -13.17 4.37
CA ASN A 314 -6.52 -11.85 4.19
C ASN A 314 -7.92 -11.70 4.82
N SER A 315 -8.05 -11.81 6.14
CA SER A 315 -9.17 -11.18 6.85
C SER A 315 -8.75 -9.78 7.30
N ASN A 316 -8.63 -8.84 6.36
CA ASN A 316 -8.34 -7.43 6.66
C ASN A 316 -9.61 -6.65 7.03
N ASP A 317 -10.59 -7.33 7.63
CA ASP A 317 -11.93 -6.79 7.93
C ASP A 317 -11.86 -5.57 8.85
N THR A 318 -10.81 -5.44 9.66
CA THR A 318 -10.59 -4.31 10.56
C THR A 318 -10.12 -3.03 9.85
N GLN A 319 -9.56 -3.14 8.64
CA GLN A 319 -9.01 -2.00 7.91
C GLN A 319 -9.97 -1.36 6.94
N SER A 320 -11.00 -2.09 6.50
CA SER A 320 -12.08 -1.58 5.66
C SER A 320 -13.24 -1.06 6.51
N ALA A 321 -14.00 -0.10 5.99
CA ALA A 321 -15.22 0.32 6.63
C ALA A 321 -16.23 -0.86 6.59
N PRO A 322 -16.87 -1.24 7.72
CA PRO A 322 -17.70 -2.44 7.78
C PRO A 322 -18.79 -2.44 6.70
N GLY A 323 -18.90 -3.55 5.97
CA GLY A 323 -19.90 -3.76 4.91
C GLY A 323 -19.74 -2.92 3.64
N VAL A 324 -18.83 -1.93 3.61
CA VAL A 324 -18.66 -1.02 2.47
C VAL A 324 -18.19 -1.76 1.21
N TYR A 325 -17.26 -2.70 1.36
CA TYR A 325 -16.76 -3.50 0.24
C TYR A 325 -17.88 -4.34 -0.40
N GLU A 326 -18.61 -5.11 0.40
CA GLU A 326 -19.70 -5.96 -0.11
C GLU A 326 -20.83 -5.14 -0.74
N ARG A 327 -21.14 -3.95 -0.18
CA ARG A 327 -22.14 -3.05 -0.76
C ARG A 327 -21.72 -2.51 -2.13
N LEU A 328 -20.48 -2.06 -2.27
CA LEU A 328 -19.95 -1.61 -3.55
C LEU A 328 -19.84 -2.74 -4.57
N LYS A 329 -19.45 -3.93 -4.12
CA LYS A 329 -19.37 -5.14 -4.94
C LYS A 329 -20.72 -5.48 -5.57
N ARG A 330 -21.79 -5.55 -4.77
CA ARG A 330 -23.16 -5.78 -5.29
C ARG A 330 -23.64 -4.68 -6.22
N ALA A 331 -23.33 -3.42 -5.88
CA ALA A 331 -23.71 -2.28 -6.72
C ALA A 331 -23.01 -2.27 -8.08
N MET A 332 -21.91 -3.03 -8.25
CA MET A 332 -21.17 -3.13 -9.50
C MET A 332 -21.99 -3.77 -10.63
N ARG A 333 -22.97 -4.64 -10.31
CA ARG A 333 -23.93 -5.20 -11.28
C ARG A 333 -24.64 -4.11 -12.09
N GLY A 334 -24.90 -2.95 -11.48
CA GLY A 334 -25.52 -1.80 -12.16
C GLY A 334 -24.55 -0.91 -12.94
N GLN A 335 -23.27 -1.29 -13.07
CA GLN A 335 -22.20 -0.48 -13.63
C GLN A 335 -21.53 -1.15 -14.85
N ALA A 336 -22.34 -1.70 -15.77
CA ALA A 336 -21.84 -2.44 -16.93
C ALA A 336 -20.78 -1.66 -17.73
N ALA A 337 -21.03 -0.40 -18.06
CA ALA A 337 -20.09 0.44 -18.80
C ALA A 337 -18.73 0.59 -18.10
N TYR A 338 -18.73 0.68 -16.77
CA TYR A 338 -17.49 0.73 -16.00
C TYR A 338 -16.75 -0.61 -16.02
N VAL A 339 -17.47 -1.72 -15.81
CA VAL A 339 -16.87 -3.06 -15.86
C VAL A 339 -16.26 -3.33 -17.23
N ASP A 340 -16.97 -2.99 -18.30
CA ASP A 340 -16.49 -3.15 -19.68
C ASP A 340 -15.23 -2.32 -19.92
N ALA A 341 -15.23 -1.03 -19.55
CA ALA A 341 -14.06 -0.17 -19.64
C ALA A 341 -12.85 -0.72 -18.87
N MET A 342 -13.06 -1.30 -17.70
CA MET A 342 -12.00 -1.92 -16.90
C MET A 342 -11.46 -3.20 -17.55
N LEU A 343 -12.33 -4.04 -18.11
CA LEU A 343 -11.93 -5.28 -18.78
C LEU A 343 -11.32 -5.03 -20.18
N ASP A 344 -11.48 -3.83 -20.74
CA ASP A 344 -10.85 -3.41 -22.00
C ASP A 344 -9.51 -2.70 -21.82
N LEU A 345 -9.03 -2.51 -20.58
CA LEU A 345 -7.71 -1.94 -20.33
C LEU A 345 -6.58 -2.75 -21.01
N PRO A 346 -5.47 -2.10 -21.43
CA PRO A 346 -4.36 -2.78 -22.12
C PRO A 346 -3.82 -3.99 -21.37
N SER A 347 -3.66 -3.90 -20.04
CA SER A 347 -3.21 -5.04 -19.24
C SER A 347 -4.18 -6.22 -19.29
N MET A 348 -5.49 -5.96 -19.35
CA MET A 348 -6.49 -7.03 -19.42
C MET A 348 -6.46 -7.76 -20.75
N GLN A 349 -6.19 -7.06 -21.85
CA GLN A 349 -6.06 -7.68 -23.17
C GLN A 349 -4.83 -8.59 -23.27
N VAL A 350 -3.80 -8.32 -22.46
CA VAL A 350 -2.53 -9.08 -22.46
C VAL A 350 -2.58 -10.27 -21.51
N PHE A 351 -3.07 -10.06 -20.28
CA PHE A 351 -3.02 -11.10 -19.24
C PHE A 351 -4.20 -12.07 -19.29
N TYR A 352 -5.31 -11.70 -19.95
CA TYR A 352 -6.53 -12.50 -19.98
C TYR A 352 -7.02 -12.68 -21.42
N SER A 353 -7.32 -13.94 -21.79
CA SER A 353 -7.97 -14.22 -23.07
C SER A 353 -9.39 -13.63 -23.12
N ALA A 354 -9.96 -13.54 -24.32
CA ALA A 354 -11.34 -13.08 -24.50
C ALA A 354 -12.34 -13.88 -23.64
N GLU A 355 -12.17 -15.20 -23.56
CA GLU A 355 -13.01 -16.09 -22.73
C GLU A 355 -12.89 -15.74 -21.24
N HIS A 356 -11.67 -15.53 -20.75
CA HIS A 356 -11.46 -15.09 -19.36
C HIS A 356 -12.15 -13.76 -19.07
N ARG A 357 -12.03 -12.78 -19.98
CA ARG A 357 -12.66 -11.46 -19.83
C ARG A 357 -14.18 -11.56 -19.84
N ALA A 358 -14.76 -12.41 -20.72
CA ALA A 358 -16.19 -12.68 -20.75
C ALA A 358 -16.68 -13.33 -19.44
N ALA A 359 -15.95 -14.30 -18.90
CA ALA A 359 -16.27 -14.94 -17.62
C ALA A 359 -16.18 -13.96 -16.44
N LEU A 360 -15.16 -13.09 -16.42
CA LEU A 360 -15.03 -12.02 -15.43
C LEU A 360 -16.19 -11.04 -15.51
N ARG A 361 -16.59 -10.64 -16.72
CA ARG A 361 -17.74 -9.77 -16.95
C ARG A 361 -19.02 -10.39 -16.40
N ALA A 362 -19.31 -11.64 -16.76
CA ALA A 362 -20.49 -12.37 -16.27
C ALA A 362 -20.50 -12.41 -14.74
N ARG A 363 -19.37 -12.78 -14.11
CA ARG A 363 -19.23 -12.79 -12.65
C ARG A 363 -19.57 -11.46 -12.00
N TRP A 364 -19.16 -10.34 -12.60
CA TRP A 364 -19.45 -9.00 -12.08
C TRP A 364 -20.89 -8.54 -12.32
N MET A 365 -21.50 -8.99 -13.41
CA MET A 365 -22.92 -8.76 -13.68
C MET A 365 -23.83 -9.67 -12.84
N ASP A 366 -23.30 -10.75 -12.28
CA ASP A 366 -24.03 -11.69 -11.42
C ASP A 366 -23.82 -11.47 -9.91
N ALA A 367 -22.92 -10.56 -9.52
CA ALA A 367 -22.46 -10.33 -8.15
C ALA A 367 -23.46 -9.67 -7.17
#